data_AF-A0A1S3ZEI5-F1
#
_entry.id   AF-A0A1S3ZEI5-F1
#
_cell.length_a   1.000
_cell.length_b   1.000
_cell.length_c   1.000
_cell.angle_alpha   90.00
_cell.angle_beta   90.00
_cell.angle_gamma   90.00
#
_symmetry.space_group_name_H-M   'P 1'
#
loop_
_entity.id
_entity.type
_entity.pdbx_description
1 polymer ?
#
loop_
_entity_poly.entity_id
_entity_poly.type
_entity_poly.pdbx_seq_one_letter_code
_entity_poly.pdbx_strand_id
1 'polypeptide(L)'
;MPLLSSMECDYPLIDSNFRDFCASHVIYSVEDFLLRDLYVLVISTEQHHNSERLKEGITQVLTIINGQHQPWVNGQELLDDALQNKSSLPTGCRRIDVFLHGGLKKGHLSELVGPSSSGKTQICLRAASRVAKGWGKIIFLDSGNSFSSKRVAQFVTQTSDSSAYEVKHVSSLLD
;
A
#
# COMPACT_ATOMS: atom_id res chain seq x y z
N MET A 1 -1.38 1.40 -9.63
CA MET A 1 -1.13 1.41 -11.10
C MET A 1 -1.08 2.86 -11.62
N PRO A 2 -0.68 3.15 -12.89
CA PRO A 2 -0.60 4.54 -13.39
C PRO A 2 -1.95 5.27 -13.41
N LEU A 3 -1.90 6.60 -13.33
CA LEU A 3 -3.04 7.49 -13.52
C LEU A 3 -3.37 7.60 -15.01
N LEU A 4 -4.65 7.70 -15.37
CA LEU A 4 -5.06 7.88 -16.76
C LEU A 4 -4.47 9.15 -17.39
N SER A 5 -4.32 10.21 -16.59
CA SER A 5 -3.70 11.46 -17.03
C SER A 5 -2.24 11.32 -17.43
N SER A 6 -1.52 10.33 -16.88
CA SER A 6 -0.11 10.10 -17.23
C SER A 6 0.09 9.27 -18.51
N MET A 7 -0.99 8.80 -19.12
CA MET A 7 -0.98 7.82 -20.21
C MET A 7 -1.36 8.40 -21.57
N GLU A 8 -1.79 9.67 -21.61
CA GLU A 8 -2.30 10.33 -22.81
C GLU A 8 -1.29 10.36 -23.97
N CYS A 9 0.01 10.47 -23.67
CA CYS A 9 1.06 10.48 -24.69
C CYS A 9 1.27 9.12 -25.37
N ASP A 10 1.04 8.02 -24.65
CA ASP A 10 1.35 6.67 -25.12
C ASP A 10 0.12 5.95 -25.68
N TYR A 11 -1.08 6.41 -25.31
CA TYR A 11 -2.35 5.72 -25.57
C TYR A 11 -3.40 6.68 -26.15
N PRO A 12 -3.52 6.77 -27.49
CA PRO A 12 -4.35 7.78 -28.16
C PRO A 12 -5.87 7.69 -27.90
N LEU A 13 -6.39 6.60 -27.33
CA LEU A 13 -7.80 6.48 -26.95
C LEU A 13 -8.04 6.93 -25.51
N ILE A 14 -6.99 7.13 -24.71
CA ILE A 14 -7.04 7.76 -23.38
C ILE A 14 -6.89 9.28 -23.55
N ASP A 15 -7.75 9.86 -24.39
CA ASP A 15 -7.80 11.30 -24.65
C ASP A 15 -8.58 12.07 -23.57
N SER A 16 -8.68 13.40 -23.70
CA SER A 16 -9.41 14.22 -22.74
C SER A 16 -10.89 13.82 -22.61
N ASN A 17 -11.56 13.50 -23.73
CA ASN A 17 -12.98 13.10 -23.71
C ASN A 17 -13.18 11.78 -22.96
N PHE A 18 -12.27 10.82 -23.18
CA PHE A 18 -12.30 9.55 -22.46
C PHE A 18 -12.05 9.75 -20.96
N ARG A 19 -11.09 10.61 -20.58
CA ARG A 19 -10.80 10.92 -19.18
C ARG A 19 -11.95 11.65 -18.49
N ASP A 20 -12.62 12.58 -19.17
CA ASP A 20 -13.79 13.28 -18.63
C ASP A 20 -14.95 12.32 -18.38
N PHE A 21 -15.16 11.37 -19.31
CA PHE A 21 -16.10 10.27 -19.13
C PHE A 21 -15.71 9.36 -17.95
N CYS A 22 -14.44 9.01 -17.81
CA CYS A 22 -13.97 8.21 -16.67
C CYS A 22 -14.15 8.96 -15.34
N ALA A 23 -13.83 10.25 -15.31
CA ALA A 23 -13.94 11.10 -14.14
C ALA A 23 -15.41 11.24 -13.66
N SER A 24 -16.38 11.30 -14.58
CA SER A 24 -17.81 11.31 -14.23
C SER A 24 -18.28 10.01 -13.55
N HIS A 25 -17.52 8.92 -13.71
CA HIS A 25 -17.73 7.63 -13.05
C HIS A 25 -16.75 7.39 -11.89
N VAL A 26 -16.00 8.42 -11.48
CA VAL A 26 -14.99 8.36 -10.41
C VAL A 26 -13.92 7.31 -10.73
N ILE A 27 -13.37 7.39 -11.95
CA ILE A 27 -12.28 6.58 -12.47
C ILE A 27 -11.14 7.51 -12.88
N TYR A 28 -9.99 7.42 -12.22
CA TYR A 28 -8.84 8.30 -12.44
C TYR A 28 -7.55 7.53 -12.74
N SER A 29 -7.54 6.23 -12.49
CA SER A 29 -6.41 5.33 -12.66
C SER A 29 -6.81 4.02 -13.34
N VAL A 30 -5.81 3.29 -13.84
CA VAL A 30 -6.02 1.93 -14.38
C VAL A 30 -6.58 0.97 -13.33
N GLU A 31 -6.23 1.18 -12.05
CA GLU A 31 -6.70 0.36 -10.95
C GLU A 31 -8.18 0.58 -10.64
N ASP A 32 -8.69 1.80 -10.84
CA ASP A 32 -10.11 2.11 -10.64
C ASP A 32 -11.00 1.29 -11.59
N PHE A 33 -10.51 0.92 -12.78
CA PHE A 33 -11.24 0.02 -13.69
C PHE A 33 -11.44 -1.38 -13.10
N LEU A 34 -10.49 -1.89 -12.29
CA LEU A 34 -10.61 -3.20 -11.64
C LEU A 34 -11.70 -3.23 -10.56
N LEU A 35 -12.11 -2.07 -10.07
CA LEU A 35 -13.13 -1.92 -9.03
C LEU A 35 -14.52 -1.63 -9.58
N ARG A 36 -14.67 -1.52 -10.91
CA ARG A 36 -15.92 -1.14 -11.56
C ARG A 36 -16.55 -2.31 -12.29
N ASP A 37 -17.88 -2.30 -12.31
CA ASP A 37 -18.64 -3.17 -13.20
C ASP A 37 -18.48 -2.65 -14.63
N LEU A 38 -17.68 -3.38 -15.42
CA LEU A 38 -17.38 -3.04 -16.80
C LEU A 38 -18.63 -3.00 -17.67
N TYR A 39 -19.62 -3.86 -17.41
CA TYR A 39 -20.86 -3.90 -18.18
C TYR A 39 -21.67 -2.63 -17.97
N VAL A 40 -21.80 -2.20 -16.72
CA VAL A 40 -22.48 -0.93 -16.38
C VAL A 40 -21.74 0.26 -16.98
N LEU A 41 -20.41 0.26 -16.93
CA LEU A 41 -19.60 1.32 -17.52
C LEU A 41 -19.77 1.39 -19.04
N VAL A 42 -19.77 0.26 -19.75
CA VAL A 42 -19.99 0.21 -21.20
C VAL A 42 -21.38 0.72 -21.57
N ILE A 43 -22.43 0.34 -20.84
CA ILE A 43 -23.79 0.88 -21.06
C ILE A 43 -23.83 2.39 -20.90
N SER A 44 -23.14 2.94 -19.90
CA SER A 44 -23.12 4.39 -19.67
C SER A 44 -22.55 5.18 -20.86
N THR A 45 -21.72 4.55 -21.70
CA THR A 45 -21.18 5.19 -22.92
C THR A 45 -22.26 5.48 -23.96
N GLU A 46 -23.38 4.75 -23.97
CA GLU A 46 -24.42 4.87 -24.99
C GLU A 46 -25.14 6.22 -24.94
N GLN A 47 -25.07 6.91 -23.80
CA GLN A 47 -25.62 8.26 -23.62
C GLN A 47 -24.75 9.35 -24.29
N HIS A 48 -23.58 8.99 -24.81
CA HIS A 48 -22.63 9.92 -25.39
C HIS A 48 -22.53 9.77 -26.91
N HIS A 49 -22.42 10.90 -27.62
CA HIS A 49 -22.29 10.93 -29.08
C HIS A 49 -21.03 10.21 -29.61
N ASN A 50 -20.00 10.07 -28.78
CA ASN A 50 -18.75 9.37 -29.05
C ASN A 50 -18.69 7.97 -28.42
N SER A 51 -19.84 7.31 -28.21
CA SER A 51 -19.96 6.00 -27.54
C SER A 51 -18.95 4.96 -28.04
N GLU A 52 -18.83 4.76 -29.35
CA GLU A 52 -17.92 3.76 -29.91
C GLU A 52 -16.46 4.03 -29.55
N ARG A 53 -16.04 5.30 -29.62
CA ARG A 53 -14.69 5.71 -29.22
C ARG A 53 -14.44 5.50 -27.72
N LEU A 54 -15.46 5.71 -26.88
CA LEU A 54 -15.35 5.42 -25.45
C LEU A 54 -15.21 3.92 -25.18
N LYS A 55 -15.96 3.07 -25.88
CA LYS A 55 -15.82 1.60 -25.79
C LYS A 55 -14.44 1.12 -26.25
N GLU A 56 -13.89 1.72 -27.30
CA GLU A 56 -12.51 1.48 -27.74
C GLU A 56 -11.51 1.89 -26.65
N GLY A 57 -11.70 3.04 -26.01
CA GLY A 57 -10.88 3.48 -24.88
C GLY A 57 -10.93 2.51 -23.70
N ILE A 58 -12.12 2.02 -23.33
CA ILE A 58 -12.28 0.98 -22.30
C ILE A 58 -11.48 -0.28 -22.69
N THR A 59 -11.60 -0.72 -23.94
CA THR A 59 -10.88 -1.89 -24.47
C THR A 59 -9.36 -1.68 -24.46
N GLN A 60 -8.89 -0.47 -24.77
CA GLN A 60 -7.47 -0.13 -24.68
C GLN A 60 -6.96 -0.22 -23.23
N VAL A 61 -7.71 0.30 -22.26
CA VAL A 61 -7.36 0.17 -20.84
C VAL A 61 -7.33 -1.30 -20.41
N LEU A 62 -8.29 -2.12 -20.82
CA LEU A 62 -8.29 -3.57 -20.54
C LEU A 62 -7.07 -4.27 -21.15
N THR A 63 -6.63 -3.86 -22.33
CA THR A 63 -5.42 -4.39 -22.96
C THR A 63 -4.18 -4.05 -22.14
N ILE A 64 -4.12 -2.84 -21.58
CA ILE A 64 -3.02 -2.41 -20.70
C ILE A 64 -3.04 -3.20 -19.40
N ILE A 65 -4.21 -3.36 -18.79
CA ILE A 65 -4.43 -4.18 -17.59
C ILE A 65 -3.90 -5.60 -17.84
N ASN A 66 -4.34 -6.24 -18.92
CA ASN A 66 -3.91 -7.60 -19.28
C ASN A 66 -2.42 -7.70 -19.59
N GLY A 67 -1.80 -6.65 -20.14
CA GLY A 67 -0.35 -6.59 -20.38
C GLY A 67 0.47 -6.33 -19.11
N GLN A 68 -0.14 -5.80 -18.05
CA GLN A 68 0.52 -5.48 -16.77
C GLN A 68 0.34 -6.57 -15.71
N HIS A 69 -0.66 -7.43 -15.83
CA HIS A 69 -0.86 -8.52 -14.88
C HIS A 69 0.18 -9.62 -15.05
N GLN A 70 0.51 -10.28 -13.94
CA GLN A 70 1.31 -11.49 -13.95
C GLN A 70 0.56 -12.57 -14.77
N PRO A 71 1.27 -13.42 -15.53
CA PRO A 71 0.66 -14.56 -16.19
C PRO A 71 -0.04 -15.46 -15.18
N TRP A 72 -0.95 -16.31 -15.65
CA TRP A 72 -1.57 -17.34 -14.82
C TRP A 72 -0.48 -18.21 -14.20
N VAL A 73 -0.37 -18.19 -12.88
CA VAL A 73 0.60 -18.99 -12.12
C VAL A 73 -0.08 -20.18 -11.46
N ASN A 74 0.64 -21.28 -11.32
CA ASN A 74 0.16 -22.44 -10.57
C ASN A 74 0.40 -22.28 -9.06
N GLY A 75 -0.14 -23.20 -8.25
CA GLY A 75 -0.04 -23.12 -6.79
C GLY A 75 1.39 -23.21 -6.26
N GLN A 76 2.30 -23.89 -6.96
CA GLN A 76 3.70 -24.00 -6.56
C GLN A 76 4.43 -22.67 -6.78
N GLU A 77 4.25 -22.06 -7.95
CA GLU A 77 4.82 -20.74 -8.27
C GLU A 77 4.32 -19.67 -7.29
N LEU A 78 3.03 -19.69 -6.95
CA LEU A 78 2.47 -18.78 -5.95
C LEU A 78 3.07 -19.00 -4.56
N LEU A 79 3.32 -20.26 -4.18
CA LEU A 79 3.98 -20.58 -2.92
C LEU A 79 5.43 -20.10 -2.91
N ASP A 80 6.18 -20.32 -3.99
CA ASP A 80 7.56 -19.88 -4.11
C ASP A 80 7.67 -18.36 -4.06
N ASP A 81 6.76 -17.65 -4.74
CA ASP A 81 6.62 -16.19 -4.63
C ASP A 81 6.32 -15.75 -3.20
N ALA A 82 5.32 -16.37 -2.55
CA ALA A 82 4.96 -16.06 -1.17
C ALA A 82 6.08 -16.35 -0.16
N LEU A 83 7.00 -17.26 -0.49
CA LEU A 83 8.17 -17.58 0.34
C LEU A 83 9.33 -16.61 0.10
N GLN A 84 9.60 -16.22 -1.15
CA GLN A 84 10.75 -15.38 -1.52
C GLN A 84 10.46 -13.88 -1.45
N ASN A 85 9.24 -13.45 -1.81
CA ASN A 85 8.84 -12.04 -1.86
C ASN A 85 8.16 -11.56 -0.56
N LYS A 86 8.57 -12.13 0.58
CA LYS A 86 8.12 -11.68 1.90
C LYS A 86 8.72 -10.31 2.22
N SER A 87 7.91 -9.28 2.04
CA SER A 87 8.25 -7.94 2.52
C SER A 87 7.47 -7.61 3.78
N SER A 88 8.21 -7.33 4.86
CA SER A 88 7.66 -6.93 6.15
C SER A 88 8.14 -5.52 6.52
N LEU A 89 7.28 -4.79 7.21
CA LEU A 89 7.54 -3.47 7.76
C LEU A 89 7.76 -3.61 9.28
N PRO A 90 8.91 -3.20 9.82
CA PRO A 90 9.17 -3.33 11.24
C PRO A 90 8.29 -2.39 12.04
N THR A 91 7.72 -2.89 13.14
CA THR A 91 6.93 -2.11 14.10
C THR A 91 7.80 -1.19 14.96
N GLY A 92 9.12 -1.42 14.99
CA GLY A 92 10.05 -0.71 15.87
C GLY A 92 10.05 -1.26 17.31
N CYS A 93 9.40 -2.40 17.54
CA CYS A 93 9.46 -3.17 18.77
C CYS A 93 9.99 -4.57 18.46
N ARG A 94 11.26 -4.84 18.81
CA ARG A 94 11.95 -6.10 18.50
C ARG A 94 11.13 -7.34 18.88
N ARG A 95 10.47 -7.33 20.05
CA ARG A 95 9.67 -8.48 20.51
C ARG A 95 8.44 -8.73 19.63
N ILE A 96 7.76 -7.68 19.20
CA ILE A 96 6.61 -7.78 18.30
C ILE A 96 7.08 -8.19 16.92
N ASP A 97 8.18 -7.62 16.42
CA ASP A 97 8.73 -7.96 15.11
C ASP A 97 9.14 -9.43 15.05
N VAL A 98 9.77 -9.98 16.11
CA VAL A 98 10.07 -11.42 16.21
C VAL A 98 8.80 -12.26 16.21
N PHE A 99 7.79 -11.89 17.01
CA PHE A 99 6.50 -12.59 17.05
C PHE A 99 5.80 -12.61 15.68
N LEU A 100 5.91 -11.51 14.93
CA LEU A 100 5.34 -11.38 13.59
C LEU A 100 6.28 -11.88 12.47
N HIS A 101 7.38 -12.57 12.81
CA HIS A 101 8.35 -13.09 11.84
C HIS A 101 8.93 -12.01 10.91
N GLY A 102 9.29 -10.86 11.48
CA GLY A 102 9.93 -9.73 10.79
C GLY A 102 9.12 -8.44 10.77
N GLY A 103 7.88 -8.44 11.28
CA GLY A 103 7.02 -7.25 11.38
C GLY A 103 5.71 -7.39 10.60
N LEU A 104 5.09 -6.25 10.26
CA LEU A 104 3.81 -6.20 9.55
C LEU A 104 4.01 -6.56 8.08
N LYS A 105 3.34 -7.60 7.59
CA LYS A 105 3.45 -8.04 6.19
C LYS A 105 2.82 -7.00 5.25
N LYS A 106 3.52 -6.62 4.19
CA LYS A 106 2.94 -5.76 3.14
C LYS A 106 1.78 -6.48 2.44
N GLY A 107 0.81 -5.72 1.97
CA GLY A 107 -0.41 -6.25 1.34
C GLY A 107 -1.38 -6.95 2.29
N HIS A 108 -1.07 -7.04 3.59
CA HIS A 108 -1.94 -7.64 4.59
C HIS A 108 -2.60 -6.59 5.47
N LEU A 109 -3.88 -6.79 5.78
CA LEU A 109 -4.58 -6.06 6.84
C LEU A 109 -4.25 -6.72 8.19
N SER A 110 -3.63 -5.99 9.10
CA SER A 110 -3.32 -6.46 10.46
C SER A 110 -4.15 -5.69 11.48
N GLU A 111 -4.93 -6.41 12.29
CA GLU A 111 -5.78 -5.82 13.32
C GLU A 111 -5.14 -5.98 14.71
N LEU A 112 -5.05 -4.87 15.46
CA LEU A 112 -4.56 -4.86 16.85
C LEU A 112 -5.71 -4.54 17.80
N VAL A 113 -6.18 -5.56 18.53
CA VAL A 113 -7.31 -5.47 19.45
C VAL A 113 -6.89 -5.50 20.92
N GLY A 114 -7.72 -4.94 21.80
CA GLY A 114 -7.50 -4.95 23.24
C GLY A 114 -8.23 -3.83 23.99
N PRO A 115 -8.27 -3.87 25.33
CA PRO A 115 -8.99 -2.90 26.15
C PRO A 115 -8.39 -1.49 26.06
N SER A 116 -9.11 -0.49 26.56
CA SER A 116 -8.57 0.88 26.67
C SER A 116 -7.24 0.87 27.45
N SER A 117 -6.33 1.76 27.08
CA SER A 117 -4.99 1.87 27.69
C SER A 117 -4.07 0.65 27.56
N SER A 118 -4.41 -0.37 26.76
CA SER A 118 -3.53 -1.53 26.50
C SER A 118 -2.31 -1.24 25.61
N GLY A 119 -2.16 0.01 25.12
CA GLY A 119 -1.01 0.42 24.31
C GLY A 119 -1.19 0.32 22.79
N LYS A 120 -2.40 0.06 22.27
CA LYS A 120 -2.68 -0.03 20.83
C LYS A 120 -2.16 1.16 20.03
N THR A 121 -2.56 2.38 20.42
CA THR A 121 -2.10 3.63 19.79
C THR A 121 -0.57 3.78 19.85
N GLN A 122 0.06 3.33 20.94
CA GLN A 122 1.52 3.41 21.08
C GLN A 122 2.24 2.51 20.08
N ILE A 123 1.72 1.30 19.85
CA ILE A 123 2.24 0.38 18.83
C ILE A 123 2.04 0.98 17.44
N CYS A 124 0.83 1.49 17.13
CA CYS A 124 0.55 2.13 15.83
C CYS A 124 1.45 3.34 15.56
N LEU A 125 1.61 4.24 16.54
CA LEU A 125 2.48 5.41 16.40
C LEU A 125 3.95 5.02 16.24
N ARG A 126 4.41 3.98 16.94
CA ARG A 126 5.81 3.51 16.84
C ARG A 126 6.08 2.85 15.49
N ALA A 127 5.16 2.00 15.02
CA ALA A 127 5.23 1.40 13.69
C ALA A 127 5.22 2.49 12.61
N ALA A 128 4.28 3.44 12.67
CA ALA A 128 4.21 4.57 11.74
C ALA A 128 5.49 5.39 11.74
N SER A 129 6.06 5.71 12.91
CA SER A 129 7.32 6.44 13.04
C SER A 129 8.50 5.66 12.43
N ARG A 130 8.56 4.35 12.66
CA ARG A 130 9.62 3.48 12.14
C ARG A 130 9.58 3.36 10.62
N VAL A 131 8.38 3.18 10.07
CA VAL A 131 8.14 3.11 8.62
C VAL A 131 8.43 4.47 7.98
N ALA A 132 7.95 5.57 8.57
CA ALA A 132 8.20 6.92 8.06
C ALA A 132 9.69 7.25 7.97
N LYS A 133 10.49 6.81 8.94
CA LYS A 133 11.94 7.06 8.98
C LYS A 133 12.73 6.26 7.92
N GLY A 134 12.26 5.08 7.52
CA GLY A 134 13.05 4.15 6.69
C GLY A 134 12.46 3.74 5.34
N TRP A 135 11.15 3.86 5.16
CA TRP A 135 10.41 3.27 4.03
C TRP A 135 9.48 4.24 3.31
N GLY A 136 9.42 5.51 3.73
CA GLY A 136 8.75 6.57 2.97
C GLY A 136 7.53 7.16 3.66
N LYS A 137 6.51 7.54 2.88
CA LYS A 137 5.32 8.25 3.39
C LYS A 137 4.36 7.28 4.07
N ILE A 138 3.72 7.74 5.14
CA ILE A 138 2.64 7.03 5.84
C ILE A 138 1.40 7.92 5.93
N ILE A 139 0.24 7.30 6.02
CA ILE A 139 -1.02 7.96 6.34
C ILE A 139 -1.48 7.39 7.69
N PHE A 140 -1.75 8.27 8.65
CA PHE A 140 -2.27 7.90 9.95
C PHE A 140 -3.68 8.46 10.11
N LEU A 141 -4.68 7.59 10.13
CA LEU A 141 -6.08 7.98 10.34
C LEU A 141 -6.41 7.83 11.82
N ASP A 142 -6.75 8.93 12.49
CA ASP A 142 -7.02 8.97 13.91
C ASP A 142 -8.48 9.33 14.19
N SER A 143 -9.27 8.32 14.54
CA SER A 143 -10.66 8.50 14.96
C SER A 143 -10.81 8.80 16.46
N GLY A 144 -9.74 8.61 17.25
CA GLY A 144 -9.76 8.69 18.71
C GLY A 144 -9.13 9.97 19.28
N ASN A 145 -8.70 10.90 18.42
CA ASN A 145 -7.94 12.10 18.80
C ASN A 145 -6.73 11.79 19.71
N SER A 146 -6.03 10.71 19.38
CA SER A 146 -4.95 10.11 20.16
C SER A 146 -3.56 10.28 19.50
N PHE A 147 -3.52 10.85 18.30
CA PHE A 147 -2.27 11.15 17.61
C PHE A 147 -1.46 12.21 18.35
N SER A 148 -0.14 12.01 18.42
CA SER A 148 0.77 12.94 19.08
C SER A 148 2.09 13.06 18.32
N SER A 149 2.32 14.21 17.70
CA SER A 149 3.58 14.53 17.02
C SER A 149 4.79 14.51 17.96
N LYS A 150 4.61 14.97 19.20
CA LYS A 150 5.63 14.88 20.26
C LYS A 150 6.03 13.42 20.52
N ARG A 151 5.05 12.51 20.54
CA ARG A 151 5.32 11.08 20.76
C ARG A 151 6.03 10.44 19.56
N VAL A 152 5.65 10.81 18.35
CA VAL A 152 6.37 10.40 17.12
C VAL A 152 7.83 10.85 17.17
N ALA A 153 8.07 12.12 17.51
CA ALA A 153 9.43 12.65 17.64
C ALA A 153 10.27 11.86 18.66
N GLN A 154 9.69 11.53 19.83
CA GLN A 154 10.36 10.68 20.82
C GLN A 154 10.73 9.29 20.26
N PHE A 155 9.85 8.65 19.49
CA PHE A 155 10.18 7.35 18.87
C PHE A 155 11.28 7.45 17.82
N VAL A 156 11.31 8.54 17.07
CA VAL A 156 12.35 8.78 16.06
C VAL A 156 13.71 9.03 16.69
N THR A 157 13.78 9.74 17.83
CA THR A 157 15.05 10.04 18.51
C THR A 157 15.60 8.85 19.31
N GLN A 158 14.73 8.09 20.00
CA GLN A 158 15.14 6.94 20.83
C GLN A 158 15.72 5.75 20.05
N THR A 159 15.55 5.70 18.73
CA THR A 159 16.09 4.59 17.91
C THR A 159 17.58 4.72 17.59
N SER A 160 18.24 5.79 18.06
CA SER A 160 19.63 6.10 17.73
C SER A 160 20.67 5.38 18.61
N ASP A 161 20.27 4.79 19.75
CA ASP A 161 21.24 4.37 20.79
C ASP A 161 21.28 2.86 21.10
N SER A 162 20.54 1.99 20.40
CA SER A 162 20.45 0.57 20.81
C SER A 162 21.52 -0.36 20.22
N SER A 163 22.43 0.10 19.36
CA SER A 163 23.60 -0.70 18.92
C SER A 163 24.77 -0.66 19.90
N ALA A 164 24.71 0.15 20.96
CA ALA A 164 25.81 0.31 21.93
C ALA A 164 25.71 -0.57 23.19
N TYR A 165 24.58 -1.26 23.43
CA TYR A 165 24.33 -1.95 24.70
C TYR A 165 24.61 -3.47 24.67
N GLU A 166 24.72 -4.11 23.51
CA GLU A 166 25.03 -5.56 23.43
C GLU A 166 26.54 -5.86 23.44
N VAL A 167 27.43 -4.88 23.21
CA VAL A 167 28.90 -5.10 23.21
C VAL A 167 29.51 -5.04 24.62
N LYS A 168 28.91 -4.32 25.58
CA LYS A 168 29.49 -4.17 26.92
C LYS A 168 29.20 -5.32 27.88
N HIS A 169 28.25 -6.19 27.59
CA HIS A 169 27.84 -7.26 28.51
C HIS A 169 28.55 -8.60 28.26
N VAL A 170 29.21 -8.77 27.11
CA VAL A 170 29.99 -9.98 26.79
C VAL A 170 31.45 -9.84 27.22
N SER A 171 32.01 -8.62 27.29
CA SER A 171 33.38 -8.42 27.76
C SER A 171 33.53 -8.51 29.28
N SER A 172 32.45 -8.42 30.07
CA SER A 172 32.50 -8.52 31.53
C SER A 172 32.24 -9.94 32.08
N LEU A 173 32.20 -10.95 31.21
CA LEU A 173 32.04 -12.36 31.58
C LEU A 173 33.27 -13.22 31.19
N LEU A 174 34.35 -12.57 30.74
CA LEU A 174 35.62 -13.22 30.36
C LEU A 174 36.85 -12.64 31.08
N ASP A 175 36.65 -11.94 32.20
CA ASP A 175 37.72 -11.58 33.16
C ASP A 175 37.41 -12.19 34.54
#